data_AF-A0A2G2MGC7-F1
#
_entry.id   AF-A0A2G2MGC7-F1
#
_cell.length_a   1.000
_cell.length_b   1.000
_cell.length_c   1.000
_cell.angle_alpha   90.00
_cell.angle_beta   90.00
_cell.angle_gamma   90.00
#
_symmetry.space_group_name_H-M   'P 1'
#
loop_
_entity.id
_entity.type
_entity.pdbx_description
1 polymer ?
#
loop_
_entity_poly.entity_id
_entity_poly.type
_entity_poly.pdbx_seq_one_letter_code
_entity_poly.pdbx_strand_id
1 'polypeptide(L)'
;MKISQSAKEKTKIKILQSAVDLIIEKGFDNASLREMAKNAGVSNPTIYNYFPSKEKLLYAYIEQKHKEAIATIQEIEDFHTYTLREQLQTLIETELELYLEDREFIIQIADMVFHSSGLKMGKLYETNALFIETVDEMLSIAIEAGEIQELPFREHLPKLFWDYYIMVVAYWVKDDSEMFENTTQFIDHSLGLADAVLHSDILSKASDLGMFFFKTHMLNSLQKFASKKDSLNLIKRKLGDVLHG
;
A
#
# COMPACT_ATOMS: atom_id res chain seq x y z
N MET A 1 -7.73 -35.25 -10.13
CA MET A 1 -8.82 -34.90 -9.18
C MET A 1 -8.90 -33.38 -9.10
N LYS A 2 -10.01 -32.75 -9.49
CA LYS A 2 -10.16 -31.28 -9.34
C LYS A 2 -10.27 -30.99 -7.85
N ILE A 3 -9.24 -30.38 -7.27
CA ILE A 3 -9.30 -29.83 -5.91
C ILE A 3 -10.38 -28.74 -5.93
N SER A 4 -11.36 -28.80 -5.01
CA SER A 4 -12.38 -27.76 -4.90
C SER A 4 -11.73 -26.44 -4.48
N GLN A 5 -12.31 -25.29 -4.85
CA GLN A 5 -11.79 -23.98 -4.42
C GLN A 5 -11.64 -23.91 -2.89
N SER A 6 -12.61 -24.43 -2.14
CA SER A 6 -12.53 -24.51 -0.66
C SER A 6 -11.33 -25.34 -0.16
N ALA A 7 -11.01 -26.46 -0.81
CA ALA A 7 -9.84 -27.27 -0.42
C ALA A 7 -8.51 -26.57 -0.76
N LYS A 8 -8.49 -25.81 -1.86
CA LYS A 8 -7.34 -24.97 -2.24
C LYS A 8 -7.09 -23.88 -1.19
N GLU A 9 -8.16 -23.21 -0.76
CA GLU A 9 -8.08 -22.13 0.24
C GLU A 9 -7.64 -22.65 1.63
N LYS A 10 -8.23 -23.76 2.09
CA LYS A 10 -7.80 -24.41 3.34
C LYS A 10 -6.31 -24.80 3.31
N THR A 11 -5.80 -25.22 2.15
CA THR A 11 -4.38 -25.54 2.00
C THR A 11 -3.52 -24.28 2.05
N LYS A 12 -3.96 -23.20 1.39
CA LYS A 12 -3.29 -21.89 1.43
C LYS A 12 -3.15 -21.42 2.88
N ILE A 13 -4.24 -21.39 3.64
CA ILE A 13 -4.27 -20.96 5.05
C ILE A 13 -3.31 -21.80 5.91
N LYS A 14 -3.30 -23.13 5.75
CA LYS A 14 -2.36 -24.00 6.49
C LYS A 14 -0.90 -23.66 6.20
N ILE A 15 -0.57 -23.33 4.95
CA ILE A 15 0.79 -22.94 4.58
C ILE A 15 1.14 -21.57 5.17
N LEU A 16 0.21 -20.62 5.18
CA LEU A 16 0.40 -19.31 5.81
C LEU A 16 0.66 -19.44 7.31
N GLN A 17 -0.17 -20.21 8.03
CA GLN A 17 0.04 -20.46 9.46
C GLN A 17 1.40 -21.12 9.72
N SER A 18 1.75 -22.12 8.92
CA SER A 18 3.07 -22.74 9.04
C SER A 18 4.23 -21.77 8.81
N ALA A 19 4.04 -20.72 8.02
CA ALA A 19 5.06 -19.72 7.81
C ALA A 19 5.16 -18.77 9.00
N VAL A 20 4.03 -18.37 9.59
CA VAL A 20 3.97 -17.60 10.84
C VAL A 20 4.79 -18.31 11.91
N ASP A 21 4.45 -19.58 12.21
CA ASP A 21 5.08 -20.36 13.27
C ASP A 21 6.62 -20.47 13.07
N LEU A 22 7.05 -20.82 11.86
CA LEU A 22 8.47 -21.04 11.56
C LEU A 22 9.28 -19.76 11.48
N ILE A 23 8.67 -18.65 11.05
CA ILE A 23 9.35 -17.35 10.99
C ILE A 23 9.50 -16.81 12.40
N ILE A 24 8.46 -16.91 13.25
CA ILE A 24 8.57 -16.60 14.68
C ILE A 24 9.75 -17.39 15.30
N GLU A 25 9.79 -18.71 15.11
CA GLU A 25 10.80 -19.57 15.73
C GLU A 25 12.23 -19.31 15.23
N LYS A 26 12.42 -19.12 13.91
CA LYS A 26 13.77 -19.18 13.28
C LYS A 26 14.25 -17.88 12.68
N GLY A 27 13.38 -16.88 12.58
CA GLY A 27 13.65 -15.68 11.78
C GLY A 27 13.32 -15.88 10.30
N PHE A 28 12.99 -14.78 9.62
CA PHE A 28 12.64 -14.79 8.19
C PHE A 28 13.72 -15.45 7.33
N ASP A 29 15.00 -15.16 7.53
CA ASP A 29 16.08 -15.64 6.67
C ASP A 29 16.32 -17.14 6.79
N ASN A 30 16.22 -17.70 7.99
CA ASN A 30 16.52 -19.11 8.27
C ASN A 30 15.34 -20.05 7.98
N ALA A 31 14.10 -19.57 8.07
CA ALA A 31 12.94 -20.37 7.73
C ALA A 31 12.92 -20.66 6.21
N SER A 32 12.66 -21.91 5.80
CA SER A 32 12.58 -22.29 4.38
C SER A 32 11.19 -22.74 3.96
N LEU A 33 10.83 -22.50 2.68
CA LEU A 33 9.56 -23.00 2.11
C LEU A 33 9.43 -24.53 2.23
N ARG A 34 10.54 -25.28 2.23
CA ARG A 34 10.50 -26.75 2.39
C ARG A 34 10.10 -27.16 3.81
N GLU A 35 10.59 -26.45 4.81
CA GLU A 35 10.17 -26.67 6.20
C GLU A 35 8.70 -26.29 6.39
N MET A 36 8.28 -25.16 5.80
CA MET A 36 6.88 -24.73 5.81
C MET A 36 5.97 -25.76 5.13
N ALA A 37 6.40 -26.34 4.01
CA ALA A 37 5.65 -27.40 3.34
C ALA A 37 5.48 -28.63 4.24
N LYS A 38 6.58 -29.06 4.87
CA LYS A 38 6.59 -30.20 5.79
C LYS A 38 5.66 -29.96 6.99
N ASN A 39 5.74 -28.79 7.61
CA ASN A 39 4.92 -28.45 8.77
C ASN A 39 3.43 -28.28 8.40
N ALA A 40 3.13 -27.70 7.24
CA ALA A 40 1.75 -27.60 6.70
C ALA A 40 1.19 -28.94 6.18
N GLY A 41 1.99 -30.01 6.14
CA GLY A 41 1.57 -31.33 5.64
C GLY A 41 1.37 -31.38 4.13
N VAL A 42 2.09 -30.55 3.36
CA VAL A 42 2.03 -30.50 1.89
C VAL A 42 3.36 -30.89 1.26
N SER A 43 3.34 -31.29 -0.02
CA SER A 43 4.58 -31.63 -0.72
C SER A 43 5.41 -30.40 -1.10
N ASN A 44 6.72 -30.56 -1.28
CA ASN A 44 7.59 -29.48 -1.77
C ASN A 44 7.08 -28.88 -3.10
N PRO A 45 6.75 -29.66 -4.15
CA PRO A 45 6.15 -29.10 -5.36
C PRO A 45 4.84 -28.33 -5.10
N THR A 46 4.03 -28.80 -4.16
CA THR A 46 2.78 -28.10 -3.79
C THR A 46 3.07 -26.71 -3.26
N ILE A 47 3.98 -26.53 -2.30
CA ILE A 47 4.22 -25.18 -1.76
C ILE A 47 4.72 -24.22 -2.84
N TYR A 48 5.63 -24.65 -3.72
CA TYR A 48 6.15 -23.77 -4.78
C TYR A 48 5.10 -23.41 -5.83
N ASN A 49 4.06 -24.24 -6.00
CA ASN A 49 2.91 -23.91 -6.85
C ASN A 49 2.00 -22.84 -6.22
N TYR A 50 1.92 -22.77 -4.89
CA TYR A 50 1.17 -21.70 -4.20
C TYR A 50 2.02 -20.44 -4.04
N PHE A 51 3.26 -20.61 -3.61
CA PHE A 51 4.17 -19.55 -3.22
C PHE A 51 5.56 -19.79 -3.84
N PRO A 52 5.86 -19.15 -4.98
CA PRO A 52 7.15 -19.29 -5.64
C PRO A 52 8.35 -18.80 -4.79
N SER A 53 8.10 -17.92 -3.82
CA SER A 53 9.11 -17.39 -2.90
C SER A 53 8.53 -17.08 -1.52
N LYS A 54 9.40 -16.90 -0.51
CA LYS A 54 8.98 -16.52 0.85
C LYS A 54 8.32 -15.14 0.87
N GLU A 55 8.80 -14.21 0.07
CA GLU A 55 8.22 -12.87 -0.06
C GLU A 55 6.79 -12.92 -0.60
N LYS A 56 6.54 -13.73 -1.65
CA LYS A 56 5.18 -13.90 -2.18
C LYS A 56 4.24 -14.59 -1.18
N LEU A 57 4.78 -15.42 -0.28
CA LEU A 57 4.01 -15.98 0.84
C LEU A 57 3.62 -14.87 1.83
N LEU A 58 4.56 -14.02 2.24
CA LEU A 58 4.27 -12.91 3.16
C LEU A 58 3.22 -11.95 2.60
N TYR A 59 3.32 -11.61 1.31
CA TYR A 59 2.32 -10.74 0.69
C TYR A 59 0.93 -11.38 0.67
N ALA A 60 0.87 -12.69 0.42
CA ALA A 60 -0.39 -13.42 0.47
C ALA A 60 -0.96 -13.52 1.89
N TYR A 61 -0.12 -13.45 2.93
CA TYR A 61 -0.55 -13.32 4.32
C TYR A 61 -1.16 -11.94 4.58
N ILE A 62 -0.48 -10.86 4.16
CA ILE A 62 -0.99 -9.48 4.31
C ILE A 62 -2.33 -9.32 3.59
N GLU A 63 -2.42 -9.79 2.33
CA GLU A 63 -3.65 -9.79 1.54
C GLU A 63 -4.76 -10.63 2.19
N GLN A 64 -4.41 -11.74 2.85
CA GLN A 64 -5.37 -12.59 3.56
C GLN A 64 -5.96 -11.86 4.77
N LYS A 65 -5.12 -11.22 5.59
CA LYS A 65 -5.57 -10.45 6.75
C LYS A 65 -6.40 -9.22 6.33
N HIS A 66 -6.05 -8.57 5.22
CA HIS A 66 -6.89 -7.51 4.65
C HIS A 66 -8.28 -8.02 4.25
N LYS A 67 -8.37 -9.18 3.58
CA LYS A 67 -9.67 -9.81 3.24
C LYS A 67 -10.50 -10.15 4.47
N GLU A 68 -9.84 -10.63 5.52
CA GLU A 68 -10.48 -10.90 6.81
C GLU A 68 -11.00 -9.61 7.43
N ALA A 69 -10.22 -8.51 7.41
CA ALA A 69 -10.67 -7.20 7.89
C ALA A 69 -11.91 -6.71 7.15
N ILE A 70 -11.90 -6.78 5.81
CA ILE A 70 -13.07 -6.38 5.00
C ILE A 70 -14.29 -7.25 5.33
N ALA A 71 -14.12 -8.56 5.52
CA ALA A 71 -15.21 -9.44 5.92
C ALA A 71 -15.78 -9.06 7.29
N THR A 72 -14.92 -8.75 8.26
CA THR A 72 -15.34 -8.26 9.59
C THR A 72 -16.07 -6.93 9.50
N ILE A 73 -15.59 -5.99 8.69
CA ILE A 73 -16.21 -4.68 8.50
C ILE A 73 -17.59 -4.80 7.85
N GLN A 74 -17.77 -5.74 6.92
CA GLN A 74 -19.05 -6.00 6.27
C GLN A 74 -20.12 -6.56 7.24
N GLU A 75 -19.71 -7.08 8.40
CA GLU A 75 -20.63 -7.53 9.44
C GLU A 75 -21.06 -6.40 10.39
N ILE A 76 -20.44 -5.21 10.31
CA ILE A 76 -20.80 -4.04 11.10
C ILE A 76 -22.12 -3.45 10.59
N GLU A 77 -23.13 -3.40 11.47
CA GLU A 77 -24.42 -2.79 11.17
C GLU A 77 -24.26 -1.30 10.84
N ASP A 78 -24.96 -0.84 9.81
CA ASP A 78 -24.96 0.55 9.34
C ASP A 78 -23.57 1.12 8.98
N PHE A 79 -22.57 0.28 8.69
CA PHE A 79 -21.23 0.74 8.29
C PHE A 79 -21.26 1.71 7.09
N HIS A 80 -22.20 1.51 6.17
CA HIS A 80 -22.43 2.39 5.02
C HIS A 80 -22.83 3.84 5.39
N THR A 81 -23.20 4.09 6.65
CA THR A 81 -23.56 5.43 7.15
C THR A 81 -22.38 6.17 7.79
N TYR A 82 -21.24 5.48 7.97
CA TYR A 82 -20.04 6.05 8.56
C TYR A 82 -19.46 7.07 7.60
N THR A 83 -18.91 8.16 8.15
CA THR A 83 -18.08 9.11 7.40
C THR A 83 -16.86 8.42 6.82
N LEU A 84 -16.27 8.96 5.76
CA LEU A 84 -15.02 8.50 5.18
C LEU A 84 -13.94 8.32 6.24
N ARG A 85 -13.82 9.29 7.16
CA ARG A 85 -12.85 9.21 8.27
C ARG A 85 -13.09 7.98 9.13
N GLU A 86 -14.33 7.75 9.56
CA GLU A 86 -14.69 6.61 10.40
C GLU A 86 -14.48 5.28 9.65
N GLN A 87 -14.79 5.22 8.35
CA GLN A 87 -14.54 4.03 7.53
C GLN A 87 -13.05 3.70 7.43
N LEU A 88 -12.21 4.71 7.14
CA LEU A 88 -10.76 4.56 7.05
C LEU A 88 -10.13 4.20 8.40
N GLN A 89 -10.62 4.79 9.49
CA GLN A 89 -10.19 4.46 10.85
C GLN A 89 -10.54 3.02 11.20
N THR A 90 -11.79 2.61 10.97
CA THR A 90 -12.27 1.25 11.24
C THR A 90 -11.46 0.22 10.44
N LEU A 91 -11.12 0.51 9.18
CA LEU A 91 -10.27 -0.34 8.36
C LEU A 91 -8.90 -0.58 9.02
N ILE A 92 -8.21 0.49 9.41
CA ILE A 92 -6.88 0.41 10.03
C ILE A 92 -6.97 -0.35 11.36
N GLU A 93 -7.90 0.00 12.23
CA GLU A 93 -8.04 -0.61 13.55
C GLU A 93 -8.35 -2.10 13.47
N THR A 94 -9.25 -2.49 12.55
CA THR A 94 -9.59 -3.91 12.31
C THR A 94 -8.38 -4.69 11.82
N GLU A 95 -7.58 -4.13 10.92
CA GLU A 95 -6.35 -4.79 10.46
C GLU A 95 -5.29 -4.92 11.56
N LEU A 96 -5.11 -3.89 12.39
CA LEU A 96 -4.18 -3.95 13.53
C LEU A 96 -4.60 -5.00 14.56
N GLU A 97 -5.91 -5.12 14.83
CA GLU A 97 -6.45 -6.16 15.72
C GLU A 97 -6.17 -7.57 15.16
N LEU A 98 -6.39 -7.79 13.86
CA LEU A 98 -6.09 -9.08 13.22
C LEU A 98 -4.58 -9.39 13.18
N TYR A 99 -3.73 -8.36 13.19
CA TYR A 99 -2.28 -8.48 13.30
C TYR A 99 -1.82 -8.73 14.74
N LEU A 100 -2.60 -8.37 15.75
CA LEU A 100 -2.25 -8.55 17.14
C LEU A 100 -2.07 -10.04 17.49
N GLU A 101 -2.89 -10.92 16.90
CA GLU A 101 -2.77 -12.38 17.03
C GLU A 101 -1.39 -12.90 16.65
N ASP A 102 -0.77 -12.26 15.65
CA ASP A 102 0.50 -12.66 15.03
C ASP A 102 1.57 -11.57 15.23
N ARG A 103 1.51 -10.78 16.31
CA ARG A 103 2.32 -9.56 16.46
C ARG A 103 3.82 -9.79 16.34
N GLU A 104 4.35 -10.87 16.93
CA GLU A 104 5.78 -11.21 16.83
C GLU A 104 6.21 -11.45 15.38
N PHE A 105 5.35 -12.09 14.59
CA PHE A 105 5.57 -12.28 13.17
C PHE A 105 5.55 -10.96 12.40
N ILE A 106 4.60 -10.06 12.71
CA ILE A 106 4.53 -8.74 12.08
C ILE A 106 5.77 -7.90 12.40
N ILE A 107 6.28 -7.94 13.64
CA ILE A 107 7.53 -7.26 14.02
C ILE A 107 8.69 -7.74 13.13
N GLN A 108 8.86 -9.05 12.96
CA GLN A 108 9.93 -9.59 12.13
C GLN A 108 9.80 -9.19 10.65
N ILE A 109 8.56 -9.14 10.13
CA ILE A 109 8.31 -8.66 8.77
C ILE A 109 8.65 -7.18 8.66
N ALA A 110 8.16 -6.35 9.59
CA ALA A 110 8.39 -4.91 9.60
C ALA A 110 9.91 -4.62 9.63
N ASP A 111 10.66 -5.28 10.51
CA ASP A 111 12.11 -5.12 10.57
C ASP A 111 12.78 -5.44 9.24
N MET A 112 12.38 -6.53 8.59
CA MET A 112 12.88 -6.87 7.27
C MET A 112 12.50 -5.81 6.23
N VAL A 113 11.26 -5.34 6.20
CA VAL A 113 10.73 -4.42 5.20
C VAL A 113 11.39 -3.04 5.32
N PHE A 114 11.58 -2.54 6.55
CA PHE A 114 12.09 -1.20 6.81
C PHE A 114 13.62 -1.12 6.94
N HIS A 115 14.31 -2.22 7.28
CA HIS A 115 15.78 -2.23 7.40
C HIS A 115 16.50 -2.86 6.20
N SER A 116 15.80 -3.57 5.31
CA SER A 116 16.40 -4.03 4.05
C SER A 116 16.21 -3.01 2.93
N SER A 117 17.05 -3.06 1.90
CA SER A 117 17.06 -2.09 0.80
C SER A 117 15.68 -1.92 0.15
N GLY A 118 15.35 -0.68 -0.27
CA GLY A 118 14.03 -0.28 -0.80
C GLY A 118 13.49 -1.08 -1.99
N LEU A 119 14.29 -1.97 -2.59
CA LEU A 119 13.86 -2.99 -3.54
C LEU A 119 12.77 -3.95 -2.97
N LYS A 120 12.74 -4.19 -1.65
CA LYS A 120 11.69 -5.01 -1.02
C LYS A 120 10.37 -4.24 -0.83
N MET A 121 10.43 -2.92 -0.66
CA MET A 121 9.23 -2.07 -0.60
C MET A 121 8.48 -2.09 -1.94
N GLY A 122 9.19 -1.97 -3.08
CA GLY A 122 8.54 -1.94 -4.40
C GLY A 122 7.63 -3.14 -4.70
N LYS A 123 7.96 -4.33 -4.17
CA LYS A 123 7.14 -5.54 -4.34
C LYS A 123 5.92 -5.62 -3.41
N LEU A 124 5.93 -4.91 -2.27
CA LEU A 124 4.74 -4.76 -1.41
C LEU A 124 3.67 -3.94 -2.13
N TYR A 125 4.07 -2.92 -2.89
CA TYR A 125 3.16 -2.13 -3.74
C TYR A 125 2.57 -2.93 -4.90
N GLU A 126 3.13 -4.09 -5.28
CA GLU A 126 2.54 -4.94 -6.33
C GLU A 126 1.36 -5.76 -5.81
N THR A 127 1.19 -5.86 -4.49
CA THR A 127 0.22 -6.76 -3.85
C THR A 127 -0.84 -6.04 -3.03
N ASN A 128 -0.81 -4.70 -2.99
CA ASN A 128 -1.79 -3.89 -2.27
C ASN A 128 -3.03 -3.54 -3.12
N ALA A 129 -3.21 -4.15 -4.29
CA ALA A 129 -4.28 -3.81 -5.23
C ALA A 129 -5.67 -3.83 -4.58
N LEU A 130 -5.94 -4.83 -3.74
CA LEU A 130 -7.22 -4.93 -3.02
C LEU A 130 -7.42 -3.78 -2.02
N PHE A 131 -6.38 -3.45 -1.25
CA PHE A 131 -6.41 -2.31 -0.33
C PHE A 131 -6.65 -0.99 -1.09
N ILE A 132 -5.95 -0.80 -2.22
CA ILE A 132 -6.09 0.37 -3.08
C ILE A 132 -7.51 0.49 -3.63
N GLU A 133 -8.08 -0.63 -4.09
CA GLU A 133 -9.46 -0.70 -4.59
C GLU A 133 -10.47 -0.36 -3.49
N THR A 134 -10.34 -0.96 -2.30
CA THR A 134 -11.21 -0.66 -1.15
C THR A 134 -11.19 0.82 -0.78
N VAL A 135 -10.01 1.43 -0.69
CA VAL A 135 -9.89 2.85 -0.32
C VAL A 135 -10.44 3.75 -1.44
N ASP A 136 -10.25 3.37 -2.71
CA ASP A 136 -10.83 4.12 -3.83
C ASP A 136 -12.37 4.04 -3.85
N GLU A 137 -12.94 2.88 -3.47
CA GLU A 137 -14.38 2.71 -3.30
C GLU A 137 -14.92 3.60 -2.17
N MET A 138 -14.26 3.59 -1.00
CA MET A 138 -14.64 4.47 0.13
C MET A 138 -14.62 5.96 -0.27
N LEU A 139 -13.56 6.39 -0.97
CA LEU A 139 -13.45 7.75 -1.50
C LEU A 139 -14.58 8.07 -2.50
N SER A 140 -14.89 7.13 -3.39
CA SER A 140 -15.97 7.30 -4.38
C SER A 140 -17.31 7.51 -3.68
N ILE A 141 -17.63 6.67 -2.70
CA ILE A 141 -18.87 6.74 -1.92
C ILE A 141 -18.98 8.09 -1.20
N ALA A 142 -17.90 8.54 -0.56
CA ALA A 142 -17.88 9.82 0.16
C ALA A 142 -18.11 11.03 -0.77
N ILE A 143 -17.53 11.00 -1.98
CA ILE A 143 -17.74 12.04 -2.99
C ILE A 143 -19.18 12.00 -3.53
N GLU A 144 -19.71 10.81 -3.85
CA GLU A 144 -21.07 10.63 -4.35
C GLU A 144 -22.13 11.04 -3.32
N ALA A 145 -21.87 10.79 -2.05
CA ALA A 145 -22.69 11.23 -0.91
C ALA A 145 -22.58 12.74 -0.63
N GLY A 146 -21.61 13.43 -1.23
CA GLY A 146 -21.35 14.86 -1.00
C GLY A 146 -20.72 15.16 0.36
N GLU A 147 -20.12 14.16 1.02
CA GLU A 147 -19.35 14.33 2.26
C GLU A 147 -18.10 15.17 1.98
N ILE A 148 -17.34 14.79 0.95
CA ILE A 148 -16.17 15.51 0.46
C ILE A 148 -16.36 15.96 -0.99
N GLN A 149 -15.64 17.00 -1.40
CA GLN A 149 -15.64 17.46 -2.79
C GLN A 149 -14.72 16.60 -3.66
N GLU A 150 -14.89 16.66 -4.99
CA GLU A 150 -13.94 16.03 -5.92
C GLU A 150 -12.52 16.59 -5.72
N LEU A 151 -11.56 15.70 -5.48
CA LEU A 151 -10.21 16.07 -5.07
C LEU A 151 -9.26 16.13 -6.28
N PRO A 152 -8.36 17.12 -6.35
CA PRO A 152 -7.28 17.08 -7.33
C PRO A 152 -6.35 15.90 -7.04
N PHE A 153 -5.88 15.22 -8.09
CA PHE A 153 -4.98 14.06 -8.00
C PHE A 153 -5.57 12.88 -7.21
N ARG A 154 -6.90 12.73 -7.20
CA ARG A 154 -7.62 11.66 -6.50
C ARG A 154 -7.03 10.28 -6.79
N GLU A 155 -6.59 10.03 -8.01
CA GLU A 155 -5.98 8.77 -8.46
C GLU A 155 -4.71 8.35 -7.68
N HIS A 156 -4.16 9.25 -6.88
CA HIS A 156 -2.99 9.00 -6.03
C HIS A 156 -3.34 8.83 -4.56
N LEU A 157 -4.54 9.21 -4.11
CA LEU A 157 -4.93 9.19 -2.70
C LEU A 157 -4.96 7.78 -2.11
N PRO A 158 -5.50 6.74 -2.78
CA PRO A 158 -5.43 5.38 -2.24
C PRO A 158 -3.98 4.91 -1.99
N LYS A 159 -3.05 5.27 -2.89
CA LYS A 159 -1.62 4.92 -2.73
C LYS A 159 -0.98 5.69 -1.59
N LEU A 160 -1.32 6.97 -1.44
CA LEU A 160 -0.87 7.78 -0.32
C LEU A 160 -1.43 7.23 1.01
N PHE A 161 -2.67 6.74 1.01
CA PHE A 161 -3.28 6.12 2.19
C PHE A 161 -2.60 4.79 2.53
N TRP A 162 -2.17 4.01 1.53
CA TRP A 162 -1.31 2.84 1.74
C TRP A 162 0.03 3.22 2.38
N ASP A 163 0.67 4.30 1.92
CA ASP A 163 1.93 4.79 2.53
C ASP A 163 1.72 5.19 3.99
N TYR A 164 0.61 5.87 4.27
CA TYR A 164 0.19 6.22 5.62
C TYR A 164 -0.07 4.97 6.48
N TYR A 165 -0.82 3.99 5.96
CA TYR A 165 -1.07 2.73 6.65
C TYR A 165 0.22 1.99 7.02
N ILE A 166 1.17 1.91 6.10
CA ILE A 166 2.49 1.32 6.35
C ILE A 166 3.23 2.07 7.47
N MET A 167 3.08 3.40 7.54
CA MET A 167 3.64 4.19 8.64
C MET A 167 2.94 3.90 9.98
N VAL A 168 1.61 3.73 9.99
CA VAL A 168 0.84 3.32 11.18
C VAL A 168 1.33 1.97 11.68
N VAL A 169 1.45 0.97 10.81
CA VAL A 169 1.96 -0.36 11.18
C VAL A 169 3.40 -0.25 11.72
N ALA A 170 4.26 0.54 11.07
CA ALA A 170 5.64 0.78 11.52
C ALA A 170 5.73 1.44 12.90
N TYR A 171 4.75 2.29 13.23
CA TYR A 171 4.62 2.91 14.54
C TYR A 171 4.11 1.89 15.56
N TRP A 172 3.02 1.18 15.25
CA TRP A 172 2.36 0.19 16.09
C TRP A 172 3.28 -0.95 16.54
N VAL A 173 4.15 -1.46 15.66
CA VAL A 173 5.11 -2.51 16.02
C VAL A 173 6.13 -2.05 17.09
N LYS A 174 6.35 -0.74 17.20
CA LYS A 174 7.27 -0.13 18.19
C LYS A 174 6.54 0.42 19.41
N ASP A 175 5.21 0.49 19.38
CA ASP A 175 4.43 1.02 20.46
C ASP A 175 4.35 0.00 21.61
N ASP A 176 4.84 0.40 22.77
CA ASP A 176 4.85 -0.35 24.02
C ASP A 176 3.92 0.27 25.09
N SER A 177 3.12 1.27 24.71
CA SER A 177 2.10 1.85 25.59
C SER A 177 1.00 0.84 25.92
N GLU A 178 0.33 1.07 27.05
CA GLU A 178 -0.79 0.24 27.49
C GLU A 178 -1.87 0.24 26.40
N MET A 179 -2.28 -0.95 25.95
CA MET A 179 -3.28 -1.13 24.90
C MET A 179 -2.99 -0.37 23.59
N PHE A 180 -1.72 -0.06 23.30
CA PHE A 180 -1.31 0.70 22.12
C PHE A 180 -1.92 2.11 22.01
N GLU A 181 -2.15 2.77 23.16
CA GLU A 181 -2.77 4.10 23.24
C GLU A 181 -2.06 5.14 22.35
N ASN A 182 -0.73 5.09 22.25
CA ASN A 182 0.01 6.03 21.40
C ASN A 182 -0.32 5.83 19.91
N THR A 183 -0.49 4.58 19.46
CA THR A 183 -0.91 4.27 18.09
C THR A 183 -2.32 4.77 17.83
N THR A 184 -3.25 4.57 18.77
CA THR A 184 -4.61 5.10 18.67
C THR A 184 -4.60 6.62 18.54
N GLN A 185 -3.87 7.32 19.42
CA GLN A 185 -3.74 8.78 19.34
C GLN A 185 -3.08 9.24 18.04
N PHE A 186 -2.07 8.50 17.55
CA PHE A 186 -1.44 8.78 16.27
C PHE A 186 -2.47 8.74 15.15
N ILE A 187 -3.23 7.65 15.03
CA ILE A 187 -4.28 7.47 14.02
C ILE A 187 -5.33 8.58 14.11
N ASP A 188 -5.84 8.86 15.31
CA ASP A 188 -6.87 9.87 15.55
C ASP A 188 -6.42 11.27 15.10
N HIS A 189 -5.19 11.65 15.48
CA HIS A 189 -4.65 12.96 15.14
C HIS A 189 -4.31 13.08 13.64
N SER A 190 -3.71 12.06 13.02
CA SER A 190 -3.36 12.11 11.60
C SER A 190 -4.58 12.03 10.69
N LEU A 191 -5.58 11.20 11.02
CA LEU A 191 -6.83 11.15 10.27
C LEU A 191 -7.66 12.42 10.49
N GLY A 192 -7.68 12.99 11.69
CA GLY A 192 -8.33 14.28 11.93
C GLY A 192 -7.70 15.43 11.14
N LEU A 193 -6.37 15.42 10.97
CA LEU A 193 -5.69 16.38 10.10
C LEU A 193 -6.03 16.14 8.62
N ALA A 194 -6.02 14.88 8.17
CA ALA A 194 -6.36 14.54 6.79
C ALA A 194 -7.80 14.97 6.47
N ASP A 195 -8.74 14.64 7.34
CA ASP A 195 -10.15 15.01 7.26
C ASP A 195 -10.36 16.54 7.15
N ALA A 196 -9.68 17.32 8.01
CA ALA A 196 -9.71 18.77 7.95
C ALA A 196 -9.15 19.32 6.62
N VAL A 197 -8.13 18.68 6.05
CA VAL A 197 -7.58 19.06 4.74
C VAL A 197 -8.55 18.74 3.61
N LEU A 198 -9.17 17.55 3.64
CA LEU A 198 -10.14 17.08 2.64
C LEU A 198 -11.39 17.96 2.57
N HIS A 199 -11.88 18.44 3.72
CA HIS A 199 -13.03 19.34 3.81
C HIS A 199 -12.68 20.82 3.53
N SER A 200 -11.39 21.13 3.31
CA SER A 200 -10.93 22.50 3.04
C SER A 200 -10.64 22.74 1.56
N ASP A 201 -10.67 24.01 1.16
CA ASP A 201 -10.23 24.42 -0.20
C ASP A 201 -8.71 24.34 -0.40
N ILE A 202 -7.93 23.87 0.58
CA ILE A 202 -6.45 23.93 0.54
C ILE A 202 -5.92 23.12 -0.64
N LEU A 203 -6.45 21.92 -0.86
CA LEU A 203 -6.00 21.05 -1.96
C LEU A 203 -6.27 21.68 -3.32
N SER A 204 -7.47 22.25 -3.51
CA SER A 204 -7.85 22.98 -4.73
C SER A 204 -6.94 24.18 -4.96
N LYS A 205 -6.71 25.02 -3.95
CA LYS A 205 -5.83 26.19 -4.04
C LYS A 205 -4.38 25.81 -4.31
N ALA A 206 -3.88 24.74 -3.70
CA ALA A 206 -2.54 24.23 -3.93
C ALA A 206 -2.38 23.72 -5.37
N SER A 207 -3.38 23.00 -5.88
CA SER A 207 -3.43 22.55 -7.28
C SER A 207 -3.43 23.73 -8.26
N ASP A 208 -4.27 24.74 -8.03
CA ASP A 208 -4.34 25.95 -8.84
C ASP A 208 -3.00 26.70 -8.89
N LEU A 209 -2.36 26.85 -7.73
CA LEU A 209 -1.05 27.47 -7.61
C LEU A 209 0.02 26.68 -8.36
N GLY A 210 0.03 25.35 -8.19
CA GLY A 210 0.95 24.46 -8.91
C GLY A 210 0.78 24.56 -10.42
N MET A 211 -0.48 24.57 -10.90
CA MET A 211 -0.79 24.70 -12.31
C MET A 211 -0.42 26.09 -12.86
N PHE A 212 -0.58 27.15 -12.07
CA PHE A 212 -0.10 28.49 -12.42
C PHE A 212 1.43 28.52 -12.60
N PHE A 213 2.20 27.96 -11.66
CA PHE A 213 3.66 27.90 -11.79
C PHE A 213 4.09 27.05 -12.99
N PHE A 214 3.40 25.92 -13.23
CA PHE A 214 3.67 25.08 -14.38
C PHE A 214 3.45 25.85 -15.69
N LYS A 215 2.33 26.55 -15.83
CA LYS A 215 2.01 27.36 -17.02
C LYS A 215 3.00 28.52 -17.20
N THR A 216 3.32 29.24 -16.13
CA THR A 216 4.10 30.48 -16.20
C THR A 216 5.60 30.25 -16.32
N HIS A 217 6.15 29.21 -15.70
CA HIS A 217 7.61 29.03 -15.60
C HIS A 217 8.10 27.73 -16.23
N MET A 218 7.40 26.61 -16.03
CA MET A 218 7.85 25.31 -16.56
C MET A 218 7.64 25.20 -18.06
N LEU A 219 6.43 25.51 -18.57
CA LEU A 219 6.14 25.47 -20.00
C LEU A 219 7.02 26.46 -20.78
N ASN A 220 7.21 27.67 -20.25
CA ASN A 220 8.09 28.68 -20.86
C ASN A 220 9.56 28.23 -20.88
N SER A 221 10.02 27.52 -19.85
CA SER A 221 11.37 26.95 -19.81
C SER A 221 11.53 25.77 -20.78
N LEU A 222 10.52 24.91 -20.89
CA LEU A 222 10.49 23.79 -21.85
C LEU A 222 10.47 24.29 -23.30
N GLN A 223 9.67 25.31 -23.61
CA GLN A 223 9.63 25.93 -24.94
C GLN A 223 10.96 26.61 -25.31
N LYS A 224 11.58 27.33 -24.36
CA LYS A 224 12.94 27.91 -24.55
C LYS A 224 14.00 26.83 -24.75
N PHE A 225 13.89 25.70 -24.06
CA PHE A 225 14.82 24.59 -24.22
C PHE A 225 14.65 23.88 -25.58
N ALA A 226 13.41 23.63 -25.99
CA ALA A 226 13.08 23.07 -27.30
C ALA A 226 13.56 23.96 -28.45
N SER A 227 13.27 25.27 -28.40
CA SER A 227 13.71 26.22 -29.43
C SER A 227 15.23 26.36 -29.50
N LYS A 228 15.93 26.26 -28.37
CA LYS A 228 17.40 26.24 -28.31
C LYS A 228 17.97 24.96 -28.93
N LYS A 229 17.32 23.81 -28.75
CA LYS A 229 17.69 22.53 -29.37
C LYS A 229 17.51 22.55 -30.90
N ASP A 230 16.40 23.12 -31.39
CA ASP A 230 16.16 23.28 -32.83
C ASP A 230 17.16 24.23 -33.48
N SER A 231 17.48 25.33 -32.80
CA SER A 231 18.51 26.28 -33.25
C SER A 231 19.89 25.63 -33.35
N LEU A 232 20.27 24.79 -32.38
CA LEU A 232 21.53 24.03 -32.39
C LEU A 232 21.60 23.00 -33.51
N ASN A 233 20.49 22.31 -33.81
CA ASN A 233 20.40 21.35 -34.91
C ASN A 233 20.50 22.05 -36.28
N LEU A 234 19.88 23.22 -36.43
CA LEU A 234 19.99 24.06 -37.63
C LEU A 234 21.42 24.54 -37.88
N ILE A 235 22.14 24.95 -36.84
CA ILE A 235 23.54 25.38 -36.92
C ILE A 235 24.46 24.19 -37.30
N LYS A 236 24.26 23.01 -36.69
CA LYS A 236 25.02 21.80 -37.04
C LYS A 236 24.81 21.38 -38.50
N ARG A 237 23.58 21.45 -39.00
CA ARG A 237 23.28 21.13 -40.41
C ARG A 237 23.99 22.08 -41.37
N LYS A 238 23.88 23.40 -41.13
CA LYS A 238 24.57 24.41 -41.93
C LYS A 238 26.09 24.28 -41.92
N LEU A 239 26.69 23.89 -40.78
CA LEU A 239 28.14 23.64 -40.68
C LEU A 239 28.56 22.36 -41.42
N GLY A 240 27.74 21.31 -41.39
CA GLY A 240 27.98 20.08 -42.15
C GLY A 240 27.92 20.30 -43.67
N ASP A 241 26.96 21.10 -44.13
CA ASP A 241 26.81 21.44 -45.55
C ASP A 241 28.00 22.26 -46.10
N VAL A 242 28.65 23.06 -45.24
CA VAL A 242 29.83 23.90 -45.61
C VAL A 242 31.16 23.12 -45.57
N LEU A 243 31.23 22.02 -44.82
CA LEU A 243 32.45 21.21 -44.69
C LEU A 243 32.54 20.05 -45.70
N HIS A 244 31.45 19.79 -46.43
CA HIS A 244 31.34 18.66 -47.38
C HIS A 244 30.94 19.07 -48.81
N GLY A 245 30.90 20.36 -49.12
CA GLY A 245 30.75 20.91 -50.47
C GLY A 245 31.98 21.69 -50.89
#